data_AF-A0A1V4HQD9-F1
#
_entry.id   AF-A0A1V4HQD9-F1
#
_cell.length_a   1.000
_cell.length_b   1.000
_cell.length_c   1.000
_cell.angle_alpha   90.00
_cell.angle_beta   90.00
_cell.angle_gamma   90.00
#
_symmetry.space_group_name_H-M   'P 1'
#
loop_
_entity.id
_entity.type
_entity.pdbx_description
1 polymer ?
#
loop_
_entity_poly.entity_id
_entity_poly.type
_entity_poly.pdbx_seq_one_letter_code
_entity_poly.pdbx_strand_id
1 'polypeptide(L)'
;MKQRPGMYIGKKSLHLLQAYLNGYIAYHNEVNKEPNYFFLSEFQGYIQRRYNINTTHSWAELITFFSSNDEAAFDKFYELLDDFFSQSTH
;
A
#
# COMPACT_ATOMS: atom_id res chain seq x y z
N MET A 1 -9.65 8.19 -2.57
CA MET A 1 -9.79 6.77 -2.96
C MET A 1 -10.57 5.94 -1.94
N LYS A 2 -10.26 5.99 -0.63
CA LYS A 2 -10.90 5.20 0.44
C LYS A 2 -12.44 5.16 0.43
N GLN A 3 -13.13 6.26 0.09
CA GLN A 3 -14.60 6.31 0.09
C GLN A 3 -15.29 5.87 -1.21
N ARG A 4 -14.58 5.81 -2.35
CA ARG A 4 -15.15 5.45 -3.66
C ARG A 4 -14.15 4.72 -4.57
N PRO A 5 -13.60 3.56 -4.17
CA PRO A 5 -12.56 2.88 -4.92
C PRO A 5 -13.00 2.51 -6.35
N GLY A 6 -14.27 2.11 -6.55
CA GLY A 6 -14.83 1.79 -7.86
C GLY A 6 -14.77 2.94 -8.89
N MET A 7 -14.72 4.20 -8.43
CA MET A 7 -14.62 5.36 -9.33
C MET A 7 -13.19 5.59 -9.85
N TYR A 8 -12.17 5.10 -9.14
CA TYR A 8 -10.76 5.34 -9.48
C TYR A 8 -10.04 4.11 -10.04
N ILE A 9 -10.44 2.90 -9.62
CA ILE A 9 -9.78 1.65 -9.99
C ILE A 9 -10.76 0.56 -10.47
N GLY A 10 -12.05 0.89 -10.61
CA GLY A 10 -13.10 -0.02 -11.11
C GLY A 10 -13.53 -1.13 -10.14
N LYS A 11 -12.60 -1.69 -9.35
CA LYS A 11 -12.83 -2.70 -8.32
C LYS A 11 -11.92 -2.51 -7.11
N LYS A 12 -12.33 -2.97 -5.93
CA LYS A 12 -11.46 -3.03 -4.74
C LYS A 12 -10.40 -4.12 -4.94
N SER A 13 -9.26 -3.74 -5.50
CA SER A 13 -8.14 -4.65 -5.75
C SER A 13 -6.85 -4.04 -5.24
N LEU A 14 -6.16 -4.76 -4.37
CA LEU A 14 -4.96 -4.24 -3.75
C LEU A 14 -3.80 -4.15 -4.76
N HIS A 15 -3.75 -5.09 -5.69
CA HIS A 15 -2.76 -5.09 -6.77
C HIS A 15 -2.97 -3.93 -7.74
N LEU A 16 -4.23 -3.59 -8.07
CA LEU A 16 -4.51 -2.41 -8.89
C LEU A 16 -4.14 -1.12 -8.17
N LEU A 17 -4.38 -1.03 -6.86
CA LEU A 17 -3.95 0.12 -6.06
C LEU A 17 -2.42 0.26 -6.07
N GLN A 18 -1.69 -0.84 -5.87
CA GLN A 18 -0.23 -0.83 -5.92
C GLN A 18 0.28 -0.38 -7.29
N ALA A 19 -0.25 -0.92 -8.38
CA ALA A 19 0.13 -0.55 -9.74
C ALA A 19 -0.13 0.94 -10.02
N TYR A 20 -1.28 1.46 -9.57
CA TYR A 20 -1.60 2.89 -9.67
C TYR A 20 -0.59 3.76 -8.92
N LEU A 21 -0.28 3.42 -7.67
CA LEU A 21 0.68 4.18 -6.85
C LEU A 21 2.07 4.17 -7.48
N ASN A 22 2.54 3.01 -7.93
CA ASN A 22 3.83 2.89 -8.60
C ASN A 22 3.91 3.76 -9.85
N GLY A 23 2.87 3.77 -10.68
CA GLY A 23 2.80 4.62 -11.88
C GLY A 23 2.82 6.11 -11.54
N TYR A 24 2.04 6.53 -10.54
CA TYR A 24 2.01 7.91 -10.10
C TYR A 24 3.37 8.37 -9.54
N ILE A 25 4.01 7.54 -8.72
CA ILE A 25 5.34 7.83 -8.13
C ILE A 25 6.40 7.94 -9.22
N ALA A 26 6.39 7.01 -10.18
CA ALA A 26 7.33 7.04 -11.30
C ALA A 26 7.20 8.35 -12.10
N TYR A 27 5.97 8.72 -12.47
CA TYR A 27 5.71 9.97 -13.19
C TYR A 27 6.11 11.21 -12.37
N HIS A 28 5.74 11.25 -11.09
CA HIS A 28 6.11 12.37 -10.21
C HIS A 28 7.64 12.53 -10.10
N ASN A 29 8.36 11.43 -9.90
CA ASN A 29 9.82 11.46 -9.76
C ASN A 29 10.50 11.88 -11.07
N GLU A 30 9.95 11.50 -12.22
CA GLU A 30 10.44 11.92 -13.53
C GLU A 30 10.29 13.44 -13.74
N VAL A 31 9.13 13.99 -13.37
CA VAL A 31 8.81 15.42 -13.58
C VAL A 31 9.51 16.32 -12.55
N ASN A 32 9.48 15.95 -11.27
CA ASN A 32 9.92 16.82 -10.18
C ASN A 32 11.38 16.56 -9.75
N LYS A 33 12.02 15.49 -10.23
CA LYS A 33 13.40 15.07 -9.88
C LYS A 33 13.67 14.89 -8.38
N GLU A 34 12.64 14.91 -7.56
CA GLU A 34 12.69 14.64 -6.13
C GLU A 34 11.87 13.39 -5.82
N PRO A 35 12.43 12.42 -5.06
CA PRO A 35 11.68 11.25 -4.63
C PRO A 35 10.54 11.68 -3.71
N ASN A 36 9.31 11.49 -4.16
CA ASN A 36 8.15 11.56 -3.27
C ASN A 36 7.80 10.16 -2.77
N TYR A 37 7.02 10.05 -1.68
CA TYR A 37 6.53 8.80 -1.08
C TYR A 37 7.55 7.96 -0.30
N PHE A 38 8.42 8.62 0.49
CA PHE A 38 9.38 7.94 1.38
C PHE A 38 8.70 6.91 2.32
N PHE A 39 7.46 7.21 2.74
CA PHE A 39 6.73 6.37 3.68
C PHE A 39 6.40 4.98 3.12
N LEU A 40 6.38 4.76 1.80
CA LEU A 40 6.06 3.43 1.25
C LEU A 40 7.16 2.41 1.52
N SER A 41 8.42 2.85 1.57
CA SER A 41 9.54 1.98 1.97
C SER A 41 9.45 1.64 3.47
N GLU A 42 9.11 2.62 4.30
CA GLU A 42 8.89 2.40 5.74
C GLU A 42 7.68 1.52 6.00
N PHE A 43 6.61 1.71 5.23
CA PHE A 43 5.39 0.93 5.28
C PHE A 43 5.64 -0.52 4.90
N GLN A 44 6.45 -0.79 3.86
CA GLN A 44 6.92 -2.14 3.53
C GLN A 44 7.57 -2.81 4.75
N GLY A 45 8.50 -2.10 5.41
CA GLY A 45 9.16 -2.60 6.62
C GLY A 45 8.20 -2.80 7.80
N TYR A 46 7.21 -1.92 7.96
CA TYR A 46 6.15 -2.06 8.95
C TYR A 46 5.35 -3.35 8.72
N ILE A 47 4.92 -3.61 7.48
CA ILE A 47 4.15 -4.80 7.11
C ILE A 47 4.97 -6.08 7.35
N GLN A 48 6.23 -6.10 6.95
CA GLN A 48 7.14 -7.23 7.21
C GLN A 48 7.28 -7.54 8.69
N ARG A 49 7.47 -6.51 9.53
CA ARG A 49 7.51 -6.65 11.00
C ARG A 49 6.16 -7.12 11.56
N ARG A 50 5.05 -6.57 11.08
CA ARG A 50 3.69 -6.90 11.54
C ARG A 50 3.35 -8.38 11.32
N TYR A 51 3.74 -8.93 10.18
CA TYR A 51 3.53 -10.34 9.85
C TYR A 51 4.68 -11.26 10.26
N ASN A 52 5.76 -10.70 10.83
CA ASN A 52 6.99 -11.43 11.17
C ASN A 52 7.56 -12.25 9.99
N ILE A 53 7.61 -11.62 8.81
CA ILE A 53 8.13 -12.23 7.59
C ILE A 53 9.26 -11.37 7.03
N ASN A 54 10.37 -12.01 6.69
CA ASN A 54 11.44 -11.41 5.91
C ASN A 54 11.42 -11.99 4.49
N THR A 55 10.96 -11.20 3.52
CA THR A 55 10.80 -11.63 2.13
C THR A 55 10.93 -10.44 1.18
N THR A 56 11.21 -10.72 -0.10
CA THR A 56 11.19 -9.73 -1.18
C THR A 56 9.78 -9.43 -1.70
N HIS A 57 8.76 -10.17 -1.26
CA HIS A 57 7.36 -9.86 -1.61
C HIS A 57 6.96 -8.48 -1.11
N SER A 58 6.23 -7.78 -1.95
CA SER A 58 5.68 -6.47 -1.68
C SER A 58 4.59 -6.51 -0.60
N TRP A 59 4.31 -5.36 0.01
CA TRP A 59 3.24 -5.20 0.99
C TRP A 59 1.89 -5.64 0.44
N ALA A 60 1.64 -5.46 -0.87
CA ALA A 60 0.38 -5.88 -1.50
C ALA A 60 0.26 -7.40 -1.55
N GLU A 61 1.34 -8.10 -1.93
CA GLU A 61 1.40 -9.57 -1.91
C GLU A 61 1.23 -10.10 -0.49
N LEU A 62 1.93 -9.51 0.48
CA LEU A 62 1.84 -9.91 1.90
C LEU A 62 0.43 -9.72 2.45
N ILE A 63 -0.18 -8.55 2.28
CA ILE A 63 -1.54 -8.30 2.77
C ILE A 63 -2.55 -9.21 2.06
N THR A 64 -2.39 -9.43 0.75
CA THR A 64 -3.26 -10.35 0.01
C THR A 64 -3.15 -11.77 0.53
N PHE A 65 -1.93 -12.24 0.81
CA PHE A 65 -1.67 -13.58 1.34
C PHE A 65 -2.39 -13.85 2.67
N PHE A 66 -2.51 -12.83 3.52
CA PHE A 66 -3.23 -12.92 4.81
C PHE A 66 -4.71 -12.52 4.75
N SER A 67 -5.24 -12.27 3.55
CA SER A 67 -6.62 -11.84 3.35
C SER A 67 -7.47 -12.93 2.69
N SER A 68 -8.76 -12.95 3.00
CA SER A 68 -9.68 -13.96 2.46
C SER A 68 -10.00 -13.75 0.98
N ASN A 69 -9.95 -12.51 0.50
CA ASN A 69 -10.13 -12.13 -0.90
C ASN A 69 -9.50 -10.75 -1.17
N ASP A 70 -9.47 -10.33 -2.44
CA ASP A 70 -8.83 -9.09 -2.90
C ASP A 70 -9.52 -7.83 -2.34
N GLU A 71 -10.84 -7.86 -2.08
CA GLU A 71 -11.57 -6.75 -1.47
C GLU A 71 -11.21 -6.58 0.01
N ALA A 72 -11.12 -7.71 0.73
CA ALA A 72 -10.68 -7.73 2.12
C ALA A 72 -9.22 -7.27 2.25
N ALA A 73 -8.36 -7.65 1.30
CA ALA A 73 -6.98 -7.17 1.23
C ALA A 73 -6.92 -5.65 1.03
N PHE A 74 -7.77 -5.13 0.15
CA PHE A 74 -7.90 -3.70 -0.09
C PHE A 74 -8.33 -2.93 1.16
N ASP A 75 -9.34 -3.42 1.89
CA ASP A 75 -9.81 -2.78 3.11
C ASP A 75 -8.75 -2.89 4.23
N LYS A 76 -8.12 -4.07 4.37
CA LYS A 76 -7.03 -4.31 5.34
C LYS A 76 -5.82 -3.41 5.10
N PHE A 77 -5.50 -3.07 3.85
CA PHE A 77 -4.44 -2.12 3.54
C PHE A 77 -4.68 -0.75 4.20
N TYR A 78 -5.90 -0.22 4.12
CA TYR A 78 -6.19 1.08 4.72
C TYR A 78 -6.21 1.03 6.25
N GLU A 79 -6.63 -0.08 6.85
CA GLU A 79 -6.51 -0.29 8.31
C GLU A 79 -5.04 -0.26 8.73
N LEU A 80 -4.19 -1.02 8.05
CA LEU A 80 -2.75 -1.09 8.34
C LEU A 80 -2.04 0.24 8.07
N LEU A 81 -2.49 1.00 7.08
CA LEU A 81 -1.98 2.32 6.78
C LEU A 81 -2.35 3.33 7.86
N ASP A 82 -3.60 3.31 8.34
CA ASP A 82 -4.03 4.16 9.46
C ASP A 82 -3.24 3.81 10.74
N ASP A 83 -3.06 2.51 11.02
CA ASP A 83 -2.25 2.03 12.14
C ASP A 83 -0.79 2.50 12.04
N PHE A 84 -0.20 2.40 10.85
CA PHE A 84 1.16 2.86 10.58
C PHE A 84 1.34 4.35 10.93
N PHE A 85 0.47 5.22 10.41
CA PHE A 85 0.56 6.66 10.68
C PHE A 85 0.23 7.03 12.13
N SER A 86 -0.66 6.27 12.78
CA SER A 86 -0.97 6.46 14.20
C SER A 86 0.25 6.14 15.09
N GLN A 87 1.05 5.13 14.72
CA GLN A 87 2.29 4.79 15.43
C GLN A 87 3.43 5.77 15.12
N SER A 88 3.45 6.41 13.95
CA SER A 88 4.45 7.43 13.59
C SER A 88 4.27 8.78 14.30
N THR A 89 3.23 8.93 15.14
CA THR A 89 2.94 10.18 15.89
C THR A 89 3.46 10.12 17.34
N HIS A 90 4.40 9.22 17.66
CA HIS A 90 5.13 9.16 18.94
C HIS A 90 6.64 9.09 18.68
#